data_AF-A0A855SDF1-F1
#
_entry.id   AF-A0A855SDF1-F1
#
_cell.length_a   1.000
_cell.length_b   1.000
_cell.length_c   1.000
_cell.angle_alpha   90.00
_cell.angle_beta   90.00
_cell.angle_gamma   90.00
#
_symmetry.space_group_name_H-M   'P 1'
#
loop_
_entity.id
_entity.type
_entity.pdbx_description
1 polymer ?
#
loop_
_entity_poly.entity_id
_entity_poly.type
_entity_poly.pdbx_seq_one_letter_code
_entity_poly.pdbx_strand_id
1 'polypeptide(L)'
;MNISEHRSSEGIRHSTVGIIGGGVAGATIALRLAELGISINLFEEGISLVNGPPICHLHAGGNLYREISNQQCLDLLEQSIDTLRVFKHTANIRPTVIAVPIDDKGSALDLIPRLDLLKTTYEQLVKRDSKNKVLGEPSDYFTLYSKQDIEKLKQLDNPTHPITPDDWMIPVAKSLQLDQFKYPIVMVQEYGLSVFRIAATASLALKQMDNCHVLLSSKVCEVEYDQVTQRWLITYQTQDNHKQQCTVDYLINACGYRSGTIDDLAHIPRERMVEFKAAYVTRWEKCEGHWPEVIIHGERGTPKGMAQLTPYPNGYFQLHGMTKDITLFENGLVTSDHSSAQPKLSDTFKEKLNRQWPEEEVIERTEKAIKHVAQYVDTFKSAVVGGKPLFGAQQIPGADATLRAADISFSGDNYARSEIVKASSALSAADAIVSELTTKGIITSHDDGSTREQLFSTTLQLDKQDILAKAEKIAVQRGFPASLAQPIG
;
A
#
# COMPACT_ATOMS: atom_id res chain seq x y z
N MET A 1 -26.64 -17.89 -18.44
CA MET A 1 -27.93 -17.96 -17.72
C MET A 1 -28.48 -16.55 -17.74
N ASN A 2 -29.61 -16.30 -18.41
CA ASN A 2 -30.19 -14.97 -18.54
C ASN A 2 -30.66 -14.48 -17.16
N ILE A 3 -30.06 -13.42 -16.65
CA ILE A 3 -30.52 -12.74 -15.44
C ILE A 3 -31.64 -11.79 -15.87
N SER A 4 -32.87 -12.15 -15.53
CA SER A 4 -34.06 -11.34 -15.79
C SER A 4 -34.09 -10.13 -14.86
N GLU A 5 -34.33 -8.94 -15.41
CA GLU A 5 -34.65 -7.72 -14.66
C GLU A 5 -35.89 -7.95 -13.79
N HIS A 6 -35.70 -8.03 -12.47
CA HIS A 6 -36.80 -7.89 -11.52
C HIS A 6 -37.07 -6.41 -11.29
N ARG A 7 -38.20 -5.92 -11.84
CA ARG A 7 -38.77 -4.62 -11.46
C ARG A 7 -39.64 -4.80 -10.22
N SER A 8 -39.17 -4.35 -9.06
CA SER A 8 -40.01 -4.14 -7.87
C SER A 8 -40.60 -2.72 -7.86
N SER A 9 -41.83 -2.64 -7.40
CA SER A 9 -42.67 -1.45 -7.35
C SER A 9 -42.31 -0.54 -6.16
N GLU A 10 -41.26 0.27 -6.32
CA GLU A 10 -41.00 1.59 -5.73
C GLU A 10 -39.65 1.99 -6.33
N GLY A 11 -39.70 2.82 -7.38
CA GLY A 11 -38.65 2.90 -8.40
C GLY A 11 -37.36 3.59 -7.93
N ILE A 12 -36.55 2.91 -7.13
CA ILE A 12 -35.13 3.22 -6.98
C ILE A 12 -34.43 2.50 -8.14
N ARG A 13 -33.88 3.26 -9.09
CA ARG A 13 -32.97 2.71 -10.10
C ARG A 13 -31.76 2.13 -9.36
N HIS A 14 -31.61 0.81 -9.35
CA HIS A 14 -30.42 0.17 -8.81
C HIS A 14 -29.22 0.47 -9.73
N SER A 15 -28.45 1.49 -9.36
CA SER A 15 -27.24 1.88 -10.09
C SER A 15 -26.20 0.77 -10.01
N THR A 16 -25.60 0.45 -11.17
CA THR A 16 -24.54 -0.56 -11.28
C THR A 16 -23.21 0.11 -11.60
N VAL A 17 -22.17 -0.21 -10.85
CA VAL A 17 -20.81 0.32 -11.05
C VAL A 17 -19.86 -0.81 -11.46
N GLY A 18 -19.15 -0.60 -12.57
CA GLY A 18 -18.06 -1.47 -12.98
C GLY A 18 -16.73 -0.97 -12.44
N ILE A 19 -15.95 -1.83 -11.80
CA ILE A 19 -14.62 -1.50 -11.29
C ILE A 19 -13.62 -2.45 -11.93
N ILE A 20 -12.66 -1.92 -12.70
CA ILE A 20 -11.63 -2.72 -13.35
C ILE A 20 -10.33 -2.60 -12.56
N GLY A 21 -9.89 -3.71 -11.97
CA GLY A 21 -8.70 -3.82 -11.12
C GLY A 21 -9.08 -4.07 -9.66
N GLY A 22 -8.81 -5.28 -9.17
CA GLY A 22 -9.04 -5.72 -7.79
C GLY A 22 -7.89 -5.42 -6.85
N GLY A 23 -7.02 -4.46 -7.18
CA GLY A 23 -5.97 -3.95 -6.30
C GLY A 23 -6.50 -3.25 -5.05
N VAL A 24 -5.62 -2.67 -4.23
CA VAL A 24 -6.05 -2.05 -2.96
C VAL A 24 -7.04 -0.90 -3.15
N ALA A 25 -6.88 -0.09 -4.21
CA ALA A 25 -7.84 0.95 -4.59
C ALA A 25 -9.19 0.36 -4.98
N GLY A 26 -9.24 -0.47 -6.03
CA GLY A 26 -10.51 -0.99 -6.55
C GLY A 26 -11.27 -1.84 -5.54
N ALA A 27 -10.58 -2.65 -4.73
CA ALA A 27 -11.21 -3.42 -3.67
C ALA A 27 -11.79 -2.52 -2.56
N THR A 28 -11.09 -1.44 -2.18
CA THR A 28 -11.58 -0.50 -1.16
C THR A 28 -12.77 0.33 -1.66
N ILE A 29 -12.72 0.77 -2.93
CA ILE A 29 -13.85 1.44 -3.59
C ILE A 29 -15.04 0.48 -3.65
N ALA A 30 -14.84 -0.78 -4.03
CA ALA A 30 -15.89 -1.80 -4.05
C ALA A 30 -16.54 -1.98 -2.67
N LEU A 31 -15.74 -2.09 -1.61
CA LEU A 31 -16.25 -2.18 -0.23
C LEU A 31 -17.12 -0.97 0.12
N ARG A 32 -16.63 0.24 -0.14
CA ARG A 32 -17.33 1.48 0.20
C ARG A 32 -18.67 1.58 -0.52
N LEU A 33 -18.69 1.30 -1.82
CA LEU A 33 -19.91 1.38 -2.62
C LEU A 33 -20.90 0.26 -2.29
N ALA A 34 -20.41 -0.94 -1.93
CA ALA A 34 -21.26 -2.06 -1.59
C ALA A 34 -21.99 -1.82 -0.26
N GLU A 35 -21.34 -1.18 0.72
CA GLU A 35 -21.98 -0.75 1.98
C GLU A 35 -23.11 0.27 1.75
N LEU A 36 -23.10 0.99 0.62
CA LEU A 36 -24.19 1.89 0.21
C LEU A 36 -25.32 1.16 -0.55
N GLY A 37 -25.24 -0.16 -0.70
CA GLY A 37 -26.24 -0.96 -1.43
C GLY A 37 -26.14 -0.86 -2.97
N ILE A 38 -25.05 -0.29 -3.49
CA ILE A 38 -24.82 -0.15 -4.94
C ILE A 38 -24.46 -1.51 -5.54
N SER A 39 -24.98 -1.82 -6.72
CA SER A 39 -24.62 -3.06 -7.43
C SER A 39 -23.24 -2.91 -8.06
N ILE A 40 -22.33 -3.86 -7.85
CA ILE A 40 -20.93 -3.75 -8.27
C ILE A 40 -20.49 -4.97 -9.05
N ASN A 41 -19.81 -4.72 -10.17
CA ASN A 41 -19.02 -5.72 -10.88
C ASN A 41 -17.54 -5.36 -10.74
N LEU A 42 -16.79 -6.09 -9.90
CA LEU A 42 -15.36 -5.90 -9.68
C LEU A 42 -14.57 -6.93 -10.50
N PHE A 43 -13.83 -6.48 -11.50
CA PHE A 43 -13.01 -7.32 -12.39
C PHE A 43 -11.56 -7.37 -11.93
N GLU A 44 -11.02 -8.57 -11.76
CA GLU A 44 -9.62 -8.79 -11.43
C GLU A 44 -9.04 -9.88 -12.35
N GLU A 45 -7.95 -9.54 -13.06
CA GLU A 45 -7.27 -10.47 -13.96
C GLU A 45 -6.59 -11.62 -13.18
N GLY A 46 -6.14 -11.36 -11.97
CA GLY A 46 -5.54 -12.35 -11.08
C GLY A 46 -6.53 -13.25 -10.35
N ILE A 47 -5.96 -14.24 -9.65
CA ILE A 47 -6.72 -15.24 -8.89
C ILE A 47 -7.16 -14.78 -7.49
N SER A 48 -6.80 -13.55 -7.10
CA SER A 48 -7.09 -13.01 -5.76
C SER A 48 -7.02 -11.48 -5.76
N LEU A 49 -7.77 -10.86 -4.86
CA LEU A 49 -7.77 -9.41 -4.65
C LEU A 49 -6.48 -8.92 -3.98
N VAL A 50 -6.18 -7.63 -4.18
CA VAL A 50 -5.02 -6.92 -3.62
C VAL A 50 -3.73 -7.70 -3.92
N ASN A 51 -3.54 -7.99 -5.21
CA ASN A 51 -2.39 -8.73 -5.74
C ASN A 51 -1.40 -7.77 -6.45
N GLY A 52 -1.16 -6.62 -5.81
CA GLY A 52 -0.33 -5.54 -6.33
C GLY A 52 1.10 -5.55 -5.77
N PRO A 53 1.89 -4.50 -6.07
CA PRO A 53 3.25 -4.34 -5.56
C PRO A 53 3.32 -4.39 -4.01
N PRO A 54 4.52 -4.61 -3.43
CA PRO A 54 4.69 -4.70 -1.97
C PRO A 54 4.13 -3.49 -1.23
N ILE A 55 3.35 -3.77 -0.17
CA ILE A 55 2.96 -2.80 0.85
C ILE A 55 3.45 -3.39 2.18
N CYS A 56 4.44 -2.75 2.78
CA CYS A 56 5.03 -3.17 4.07
C CYS A 56 4.92 -2.10 5.15
N HIS A 57 4.53 -0.88 4.77
CA HIS A 57 4.68 0.33 5.57
C HIS A 57 3.45 1.24 5.42
N LEU A 58 2.99 1.83 6.53
CA LEU A 58 1.78 2.65 6.57
C LEU A 58 1.98 4.03 5.95
N HIS A 59 3.17 4.62 6.11
CA HIS A 59 3.49 5.99 5.70
C HIS A 59 2.77 7.10 6.50
N ALA A 60 2.37 6.84 7.75
CA ALA A 60 1.71 7.84 8.60
C ALA A 60 2.62 9.06 8.83
N GLY A 61 2.32 10.17 8.16
CA GLY A 61 3.15 11.39 8.20
C GLY A 61 4.34 11.39 7.24
N GLY A 62 4.59 10.28 6.52
CA GLY A 62 5.68 10.16 5.55
C GLY A 62 7.06 10.48 6.13
N ASN A 63 7.32 10.13 7.40
CA ASN A 63 8.49 10.65 8.15
C ASN A 63 9.84 10.25 7.54
N LEU A 64 9.85 9.19 6.73
CA LEU A 64 11.04 8.72 6.00
C LEU A 64 11.40 9.55 4.75
N TYR A 65 10.47 10.35 4.23
CA TYR A 65 10.71 11.18 3.04
C TYR A 65 11.18 12.56 3.46
N ARG A 66 12.24 13.07 2.84
CA ARG A 66 12.76 14.42 3.14
C ARG A 66 12.10 15.46 2.24
N GLU A 67 11.85 15.05 1.00
CA GLU A 67 11.53 15.87 -0.14
C GLU A 67 10.04 16.20 -0.31
N ILE A 68 9.15 15.55 0.45
CA ILE A 68 7.71 15.82 0.35
C ILE A 68 7.30 17.06 1.17
N SER A 69 6.26 17.74 0.71
CA SER A 69 5.72 18.91 1.37
C SER A 69 5.05 18.58 2.70
N ASN A 70 4.92 19.57 3.59
CA ASN A 70 4.18 19.41 4.84
C ASN A 70 2.74 18.98 4.58
N GLN A 71 2.08 19.52 3.54
CA GLN A 71 0.72 19.12 3.19
C GLN A 71 0.63 17.63 2.87
N GLN A 72 1.55 17.08 2.04
CA GLN A 72 1.57 15.65 1.76
C GLN A 72 1.80 14.82 3.03
N CYS A 73 2.59 15.31 4.00
CA CYS A 73 2.77 14.63 5.29
C CYS A 73 1.46 14.59 6.08
N LEU A 74 0.73 15.70 6.14
CA LEU A 74 -0.56 15.80 6.83
C LEU A 74 -1.61 14.88 6.17
N ASP A 75 -1.69 14.90 4.85
CA ASP A 75 -2.61 14.04 4.08
C ASP A 75 -2.30 12.56 4.37
N LEU A 76 -1.03 12.17 4.32
CA LEU A 76 -0.61 10.80 4.62
C LEU A 76 -0.91 10.39 6.06
N LEU A 77 -0.80 11.30 7.03
CA LEU A 77 -1.17 11.05 8.43
C LEU A 77 -2.67 10.75 8.56
N GLU A 78 -3.52 11.61 8.00
CA GLU A 78 -4.99 11.44 8.04
C GLU A 78 -5.42 10.15 7.33
N GLN A 79 -4.92 9.92 6.11
CA GLN A 79 -5.17 8.71 5.33
C GLN A 79 -4.73 7.42 6.06
N SER A 80 -3.61 7.48 6.78
CA SER A 80 -3.11 6.36 7.57
C SER A 80 -3.99 6.05 8.77
N ILE A 81 -4.47 7.08 9.47
CA ILE A 81 -5.41 6.93 10.60
C ILE A 81 -6.70 6.28 10.09
N ASP A 82 -7.27 6.80 9.01
CA ASP A 82 -8.47 6.23 8.38
C ASP A 82 -8.28 4.76 7.98
N THR A 83 -7.11 4.45 7.41
CA THR A 83 -6.76 3.07 7.04
C THR A 83 -6.76 2.14 8.24
N LEU A 84 -6.17 2.55 9.37
CA LEU A 84 -6.15 1.71 10.57
C LEU A 84 -7.51 1.62 11.27
N ARG A 85 -8.38 2.64 11.12
CA ARG A 85 -9.76 2.58 11.62
C ARG A 85 -10.59 1.54 10.87
N VAL A 86 -10.43 1.41 9.56
CA VAL A 86 -11.16 0.44 8.72
C VAL A 86 -10.49 -0.94 8.70
N PHE A 87 -9.19 -0.99 8.45
CA PHE A 87 -8.39 -2.21 8.30
C PHE A 87 -7.62 -2.56 9.59
N LYS A 88 -8.31 -2.52 10.73
CA LYS A 88 -7.76 -2.65 12.09
C LYS A 88 -6.84 -3.85 12.36
N HIS A 89 -7.02 -4.96 11.65
CA HIS A 89 -6.18 -6.16 11.81
C HIS A 89 -5.00 -6.25 10.83
N THR A 90 -4.74 -5.20 10.04
CA THR A 90 -3.70 -5.21 9.00
C THR A 90 -2.38 -4.60 9.43
N ALA A 91 -2.40 -3.78 10.48
CA ALA A 91 -1.20 -3.15 11.04
C ALA A 91 -0.25 -4.17 11.66
N ASN A 92 1.04 -3.88 11.59
CA ASN A 92 2.08 -4.46 12.43
C ASN A 92 2.51 -3.37 13.42
N ILE A 93 2.16 -3.52 14.70
CA ILE A 93 2.32 -2.47 15.73
C ILE A 93 3.77 -2.44 16.21
N ARG A 94 4.67 -2.06 15.32
CA ARG A 94 6.08 -1.79 15.59
C ARG A 94 6.38 -0.35 15.16
N PRO A 95 7.14 0.43 15.94
CA PRO A 95 7.53 1.76 15.53
C PRO A 95 8.60 1.68 14.42
N THR A 96 8.95 2.85 13.89
CA THR A 96 10.00 3.01 12.89
C THR A 96 11.13 3.86 13.44
N VAL A 97 12.35 3.34 13.35
CA VAL A 97 13.58 4.06 13.64
C VAL A 97 14.08 4.72 12.36
N ILE A 98 14.45 6.00 12.44
CA ILE A 98 15.03 6.78 11.35
C ILE A 98 16.41 7.25 11.80
N ALA A 99 17.43 6.83 11.05
CA ALA A 99 18.81 7.18 11.31
C ALA A 99 19.44 7.88 10.09
N VAL A 100 20.30 8.87 10.35
CA VAL A 100 20.98 9.65 9.30
C VAL A 100 22.48 9.35 9.32
N PRO A 101 23.04 8.73 8.29
CA PRO A 101 24.48 8.49 8.21
C PRO A 101 25.31 9.78 8.23
N ILE A 102 26.55 9.72 8.76
CA ILE A 102 27.48 10.87 8.80
C ILE A 102 27.82 11.42 7.41
N ASP A 103 27.80 10.55 6.40
CA ASP A 103 28.16 10.84 5.02
C ASP A 103 26.96 11.21 4.13
N ASP A 104 25.75 11.13 4.67
CA ASP A 104 24.55 11.67 4.03
C ASP A 104 24.54 13.20 4.13
N LYS A 105 24.01 13.91 3.12
CA LYS A 105 24.03 15.39 3.08
C LYS A 105 23.02 16.05 4.03
N GLY A 106 21.94 15.35 4.39
CA GLY A 106 20.89 15.87 5.25
C GLY A 106 21.28 15.87 6.74
N SER A 107 20.51 16.57 7.57
CA SER A 107 20.69 16.55 9.03
C SER A 107 19.62 15.69 9.71
N ALA A 108 19.97 15.10 10.84
CA ALA A 108 19.00 14.48 11.73
C ALA A 108 18.05 15.52 12.34
N LEU A 109 18.53 16.74 12.56
CA LEU A 109 17.75 17.83 13.14
C LEU A 109 16.65 18.34 12.19
N ASP A 110 16.81 18.17 10.88
CA ASP A 110 15.84 18.62 9.86
C ASP A 110 14.50 17.88 9.99
N LEU A 111 14.47 16.73 10.67
CA LEU A 111 13.26 15.96 10.90
C LEU A 111 12.36 16.60 11.97
N ILE A 112 12.94 17.27 12.97
CA ILE A 112 12.23 17.69 14.18
C ILE A 112 11.05 18.64 13.90
N PRO A 113 11.19 19.72 13.11
CA PRO A 113 10.07 20.64 12.86
C PRO A 113 8.86 19.96 12.23
N ARG A 114 9.09 18.97 11.37
CA ARG A 114 8.02 18.19 10.74
C ARG A 114 7.39 17.21 11.74
N LEU A 115 8.19 16.57 12.59
CA LEU A 115 7.68 15.67 13.62
C LEU A 115 6.80 16.41 14.64
N ASP A 116 7.19 17.63 15.02
CA ASP A 116 6.38 18.47 15.91
C ASP A 116 5.05 18.88 15.28
N LEU A 117 5.06 19.23 13.98
CA LEU A 117 3.85 19.48 13.21
C LEU A 117 2.93 18.27 13.22
N LEU A 118 3.44 17.09 12.86
CA LEU A 118 2.65 15.85 12.77
C LEU A 118 2.11 15.42 14.13
N LYS A 119 2.92 15.52 15.19
CA LYS A 119 2.49 15.27 16.57
C LYS A 119 1.31 16.17 16.97
N THR A 120 1.43 17.47 16.69
CA THR A 120 0.38 18.46 17.01
C THR A 120 -0.89 18.18 16.22
N THR A 121 -0.77 17.90 14.91
CA THR A 121 -1.92 17.54 14.08
C THR A 121 -2.58 16.25 14.56
N TYR A 122 -1.80 15.22 14.88
CA TYR A 122 -2.33 13.96 15.39
C TYR A 122 -3.09 14.18 16.71
N GLU A 123 -2.56 14.99 17.62
CA GLU A 123 -3.25 15.37 18.86
C GLU A 123 -4.59 16.07 18.58
N GLN A 124 -4.64 16.98 17.59
CA GLN A 124 -5.88 17.65 17.19
C GLN A 124 -6.90 16.67 16.58
N LEU A 125 -6.45 15.74 15.74
CA LEU A 125 -7.30 14.70 15.16
C LEU A 125 -7.90 13.80 16.24
N VAL A 126 -7.10 13.39 17.24
CA VAL A 126 -7.57 12.60 18.39
C VAL A 126 -8.53 13.40 19.28
N LYS A 127 -8.29 14.70 19.48
CA LYS A 127 -9.23 15.57 20.21
C LYS A 127 -10.58 15.71 19.49
N ARG A 128 -10.57 15.76 18.15
CA ARG A 128 -11.78 15.82 17.33
C ARG A 128 -12.59 14.52 17.40
N ASP A 129 -11.91 13.38 17.32
CA ASP A 129 -12.51 12.05 17.48
C ASP A 129 -11.50 11.11 18.15
N SER A 130 -11.80 10.67 19.37
CA SER A 130 -10.93 9.79 20.15
C SER A 130 -10.60 8.47 19.46
N LYS A 131 -11.43 8.01 18.51
CA LYS A 131 -11.16 6.81 17.71
C LYS A 131 -10.00 6.98 16.74
N ASN A 132 -9.56 8.21 16.46
CA ASN A 132 -8.36 8.46 15.69
C ASN A 132 -7.08 8.02 16.42
N LYS A 133 -7.15 7.64 17.70
CA LYS A 133 -6.00 7.21 18.50
C LYS A 133 -5.52 5.79 18.15
N VAL A 134 -5.16 5.58 16.89
CA VAL A 134 -4.74 4.30 16.30
C VAL A 134 -3.22 4.16 16.14
N LEU A 135 -2.47 5.24 16.34
CA LEU A 135 -0.99 5.29 16.33
C LEU A 135 -0.42 5.42 17.76
N GLY A 136 -1.18 4.99 18.77
CA GLY A 136 -0.83 5.20 20.18
C GLY A 136 -1.15 6.62 20.69
N GLU A 137 -0.63 6.96 21.87
CA GLU A 137 -0.86 8.28 22.48
C GLU A 137 -0.15 9.39 21.68
N PRO A 138 -0.78 10.55 21.45
CA PRO A 138 -0.14 11.65 20.73
C PRO A 138 1.15 12.16 21.40
N SER A 139 1.26 12.07 22.72
CA SER A 139 2.50 12.43 23.44
C SER A 139 3.70 11.61 22.97
N ASP A 140 3.45 10.38 22.55
CA ASP A 140 4.45 9.34 22.26
C ASP A 140 4.70 9.21 20.74
N TYR A 141 4.15 10.12 19.92
CA TYR A 141 4.24 10.09 18.46
C TYR A 141 5.67 9.94 17.94
N PHE A 142 6.65 10.53 18.63
CA PHE A 142 8.05 10.29 18.37
C PHE A 142 8.91 10.41 19.63
N THR A 143 10.09 9.78 19.60
CA THR A 143 11.12 9.85 20.64
C THR A 143 12.47 10.17 19.99
N LEU A 144 13.25 11.05 20.61
CA LEU A 144 14.59 11.41 20.17
C LEU A 144 15.62 10.75 21.08
N TYR A 145 16.62 10.12 20.46
CA TYR A 145 17.71 9.47 21.17
C TYR A 145 19.02 10.18 20.89
N SER A 146 19.69 10.65 21.96
CA SER A 146 21.08 11.08 21.87
C SER A 146 22.02 9.86 21.77
N LYS A 147 23.29 10.10 21.42
CA LYS A 147 24.31 9.04 21.44
C LYS A 147 24.40 8.36 22.80
N GLN A 148 24.35 9.16 23.88
CA GLN A 148 24.43 8.65 25.24
C GLN A 148 23.22 7.77 25.61
N ASP A 149 22.03 8.08 25.10
CA ASP A 149 20.83 7.28 25.35
C ASP A 149 20.96 5.91 24.67
N ILE A 150 21.38 5.88 23.41
CA ILE A 150 21.61 4.63 22.68
C ILE A 150 22.71 3.78 23.34
N GLU A 151 23.79 4.41 23.81
CA GLU A 151 24.87 3.72 24.53
C GLU A 151 24.38 3.08 25.85
N LYS A 152 23.45 3.72 26.56
CA LYS A 152 22.80 3.14 27.75
C LYS A 152 21.92 1.95 27.37
N LEU A 153 21.04 2.12 26.39
CA LEU A 153 20.12 1.07 25.94
C LEU A 153 20.85 -0.18 25.44
N LYS A 154 22.00 -0.01 24.78
CA LYS A 154 22.87 -1.10 24.34
C LYS A 154 23.25 -2.07 25.47
N GLN A 155 23.34 -1.59 26.72
CA GLN A 155 23.72 -2.40 27.89
C GLN A 155 22.56 -3.17 28.52
N LEU A 156 21.31 -2.88 28.14
CA LEU A 156 20.12 -3.55 28.69
C LEU A 156 19.85 -4.87 27.97
N ASP A 157 19.16 -5.81 28.60
CA ASP A 157 18.75 -7.06 27.95
C ASP A 157 17.64 -6.82 26.93
N ASN A 158 17.57 -7.66 25.89
CA ASN A 158 16.48 -7.59 24.91
C ASN A 158 15.15 -7.94 25.60
N PRO A 159 14.10 -7.12 25.42
CA PRO A 159 12.78 -7.43 25.96
C PRO A 159 12.15 -8.59 25.18
N THR A 160 11.38 -9.43 25.88
CA THR A 160 10.59 -10.51 25.26
C THR A 160 9.33 -9.98 24.58
N HIS A 161 8.76 -8.90 25.11
CA HIS A 161 7.57 -8.23 24.56
C HIS A 161 7.77 -6.72 24.66
N PRO A 162 8.31 -6.06 23.61
CA PRO A 162 8.57 -4.63 23.65
C PRO A 162 7.27 -3.83 23.69
N ILE A 163 7.20 -2.84 24.58
CA ILE A 163 6.01 -1.98 24.76
C ILE A 163 6.40 -0.52 24.61
N THR A 164 7.50 -0.11 25.25
CA THR A 164 7.98 1.27 25.25
C THR A 164 8.89 1.56 24.05
N PRO A 165 9.08 2.83 23.67
CA PRO A 165 10.08 3.20 22.65
C PRO A 165 11.48 2.64 22.96
N ASP A 166 11.88 2.65 24.22
CA ASP A 166 13.18 2.13 24.67
C ASP A 166 13.28 0.62 24.44
N ASP A 167 12.22 -0.15 24.76
CA ASP A 167 12.18 -1.59 24.51
C ASP A 167 12.45 -1.92 23.04
N TRP A 168 11.81 -1.19 22.12
CA TRP A 168 12.01 -1.35 20.68
C TRP A 168 13.40 -0.89 20.23
N MET A 169 13.99 0.09 20.90
CA MET A 169 15.30 0.63 20.53
C MET A 169 16.46 -0.26 20.98
N ILE A 170 16.33 -1.03 22.07
CA ILE A 170 17.40 -1.90 22.61
C ILE A 170 18.05 -2.80 21.54
N PRO A 171 17.32 -3.63 20.76
CA PRO A 171 17.95 -4.50 19.75
C PRO A 171 18.66 -3.71 18.64
N VAL A 172 18.14 -2.53 18.29
CA VAL A 172 18.79 -1.62 17.33
C VAL A 172 20.08 -1.06 17.92
N ALA A 173 20.03 -0.56 19.16
CA ALA A 173 21.18 0.00 19.89
C ALA A 173 22.34 -1.00 20.03
N LYS A 174 22.01 -2.28 20.22
CA LYS A 174 23.00 -3.37 20.27
C LYS A 174 23.70 -3.61 18.94
N SER A 175 23.02 -3.38 17.83
CA SER A 175 23.41 -3.90 16.52
C SER A 175 23.90 -2.81 15.56
N LEU A 176 23.47 -1.57 15.75
CA LEU A 176 23.81 -0.44 14.90
C LEU A 176 25.26 0.02 15.13
N GLN A 177 25.97 0.34 14.04
CA GLN A 177 27.32 0.92 14.10
C GLN A 177 27.25 2.41 14.47
N LEU A 178 27.14 2.71 15.76
CA LEU A 178 26.78 4.03 16.31
C LEU A 178 27.63 5.22 15.85
N ASP A 179 28.91 5.00 15.52
CA ASP A 179 29.83 6.05 15.05
C ASP A 179 29.59 6.47 13.60
N GLN A 180 28.74 5.74 12.87
CA GLN A 180 28.38 6.05 11.49
C GLN A 180 27.17 7.00 11.38
N PHE A 181 26.56 7.43 12.49
CA PHE A 181 25.30 8.18 12.47
C PHE A 181 25.41 9.57 13.08
N LYS A 182 24.62 10.49 12.52
CA LYS A 182 24.29 11.79 13.10
C LYS A 182 23.18 11.60 14.13
N TYR A 183 23.17 12.46 15.14
CA TYR A 183 22.19 12.44 16.22
C TYR A 183 21.30 13.69 16.20
N PRO A 184 20.04 13.59 16.65
CA PRO A 184 19.43 12.41 17.28
C PRO A 184 19.04 11.29 16.31
N ILE A 185 19.04 10.04 16.78
CA ILE A 185 18.29 8.97 16.11
C ILE A 185 16.83 9.11 16.53
N VAL A 186 15.90 9.01 15.59
CA VAL A 186 14.49 9.24 15.83
C VAL A 186 13.75 7.92 15.82
N MET A 187 12.83 7.70 16.76
CA MET A 187 11.80 6.68 16.67
C MET A 187 10.44 7.36 16.48
N VAL A 188 9.64 6.91 15.52
CA VAL A 188 8.31 7.44 15.22
C VAL A 188 7.24 6.34 15.29
N GLN A 189 6.02 6.70 15.70
CA GLN A 189 4.84 5.82 15.69
C GLN A 189 4.27 5.67 14.27
N GLU A 190 5.12 5.21 13.36
CA GLU A 190 4.78 4.89 11.98
C GLU A 190 4.87 3.37 11.81
N TYR A 191 3.71 2.72 11.69
CA TYR A 191 3.58 1.27 11.76
C TYR A 191 3.76 0.57 10.42
N GLY A 192 4.00 -0.73 10.49
CA GLY A 192 3.99 -1.60 9.31
C GLY A 192 2.57 -1.92 8.84
N LEU A 193 2.44 -2.31 7.57
CA LEU A 193 1.22 -2.85 6.99
C LEU A 193 1.45 -4.24 6.41
N SER A 194 0.45 -5.11 6.52
CA SER A 194 0.44 -6.41 5.83
C SER A 194 -0.52 -6.39 4.64
N VAL A 195 0.04 -6.40 3.43
CA VAL A 195 -0.73 -6.55 2.19
C VAL A 195 -1.60 -7.81 2.19
N PHE A 196 -1.12 -8.90 2.81
CA PHE A 196 -1.85 -10.16 2.88
C PHE A 196 -3.08 -10.06 3.78
N ARG A 197 -2.98 -9.33 4.90
CA ARG A 197 -4.13 -9.07 5.77
C ARG A 197 -5.12 -8.11 5.11
N ILE A 198 -4.68 -7.09 4.37
CA ILE A 198 -5.58 -6.24 3.58
C ILE A 198 -6.31 -7.08 2.51
N ALA A 199 -5.60 -7.94 1.77
CA ALA A 199 -6.18 -8.84 0.79
C ALA A 199 -7.22 -9.79 1.41
N ALA A 200 -6.90 -10.36 2.58
CA ALA A 200 -7.79 -11.22 3.33
C ALA A 200 -9.06 -10.50 3.77
N THR A 201 -8.91 -9.32 4.40
CA THR A 201 -10.02 -8.48 4.84
C THR A 201 -10.96 -8.14 3.68
N ALA A 202 -10.42 -7.61 2.57
CA ALA A 202 -11.23 -7.27 1.40
C ALA A 202 -11.94 -8.49 0.80
N SER A 203 -11.24 -9.62 0.68
CA SER A 203 -11.82 -10.86 0.14
C SER A 203 -12.93 -11.42 1.01
N LEU A 204 -12.78 -11.36 2.34
CA LEU A 204 -13.78 -11.87 3.28
C LEU A 204 -15.01 -10.95 3.35
N ALA A 205 -14.80 -9.63 3.39
CA ALA A 205 -15.89 -8.66 3.47
C ALA A 205 -16.71 -8.63 2.17
N LEU A 206 -16.07 -8.52 1.00
CA LEU A 206 -16.79 -8.49 -0.29
C LEU A 206 -17.56 -9.79 -0.55
N LYS A 207 -17.08 -10.93 -0.02
CA LYS A 207 -17.81 -12.21 -0.12
C LYS A 207 -19.14 -12.21 0.66
N GLN A 208 -19.29 -11.36 1.67
CA GLN A 208 -20.52 -11.24 2.46
C GLN A 208 -21.53 -10.25 1.87
N MET A 209 -21.16 -9.52 0.81
CA MET A 209 -21.96 -8.47 0.20
C MET A 209 -22.65 -8.98 -1.08
N ASP A 210 -23.94 -9.30 -1.01
CA ASP A 210 -24.69 -9.90 -2.11
C ASP A 210 -24.77 -8.99 -3.36
N ASN A 211 -24.63 -7.68 -3.17
CA ASN A 211 -24.60 -6.67 -4.22
C ASN A 211 -23.21 -6.45 -4.85
N CYS A 212 -22.19 -7.21 -4.45
CA CYS A 212 -20.86 -7.14 -5.05
C CYS A 212 -20.47 -8.45 -5.75
N HIS A 213 -20.39 -8.40 -7.08
CA HIS A 213 -19.92 -9.49 -7.91
C HIS A 213 -18.41 -9.37 -8.14
N VAL A 214 -17.63 -10.12 -7.37
CA VAL A 214 -16.17 -10.21 -7.56
C VAL A 214 -15.84 -11.25 -8.62
N LEU A 215 -15.37 -10.78 -9.77
CA LEU A 215 -15.00 -11.56 -10.94
C LEU A 215 -13.47 -11.71 -11.00
N LEU A 216 -12.96 -12.74 -10.32
CA LEU A 216 -11.55 -13.11 -10.38
C LEU A 216 -11.21 -13.82 -11.70
N SER A 217 -9.93 -13.89 -12.05
CA SER A 217 -9.45 -14.49 -13.31
C SER A 217 -10.23 -14.01 -14.54
N SER A 218 -10.60 -12.73 -14.51
CA SER A 218 -11.46 -12.08 -15.51
C SER A 218 -10.76 -10.84 -16.05
N LYS A 219 -10.33 -10.91 -17.30
CA LYS A 219 -9.59 -9.83 -17.96
C LYS A 219 -10.54 -9.00 -18.81
N VAL A 220 -10.66 -7.71 -18.51
CA VAL A 220 -11.38 -6.79 -19.41
C VAL A 220 -10.57 -6.59 -20.69
N CYS A 221 -11.24 -6.72 -21.83
CA CYS A 221 -10.63 -6.63 -23.15
C CYS A 221 -11.13 -5.44 -23.95
N GLU A 222 -12.31 -4.90 -23.62
CA GLU A 222 -12.96 -3.82 -24.35
C GLU A 222 -13.96 -3.12 -23.42
N VAL A 223 -14.06 -1.80 -23.57
CA VAL A 223 -15.06 -0.96 -22.92
C VAL A 223 -15.60 0.03 -23.94
N GLU A 224 -16.92 0.19 -24.00
CA GLU A 224 -17.56 1.11 -24.95
C GLU A 224 -18.65 1.89 -24.22
N TYR A 225 -18.66 3.21 -24.39
CA TYR A 225 -19.73 4.05 -23.84
C TYR A 225 -20.87 4.20 -24.85
N ASP A 226 -22.04 3.69 -24.48
CA ASP A 226 -23.26 3.83 -25.27
C ASP A 226 -23.90 5.20 -24.98
N GLN A 227 -23.81 6.12 -25.94
CA GLN A 227 -24.38 7.45 -25.86
C GLN A 227 -25.92 7.48 -25.81
N VAL A 228 -26.60 6.43 -26.26
CA VAL A 228 -28.07 6.35 -26.21
C VAL A 228 -28.53 5.93 -24.83
N THR A 229 -27.94 4.86 -24.28
CA THR A 229 -28.32 4.36 -22.95
C THR A 229 -27.59 5.06 -21.81
N GLN A 230 -26.56 5.85 -22.11
CA GLN A 230 -25.67 6.54 -21.16
C GLN A 230 -25.04 5.55 -20.16
N ARG A 231 -24.57 4.41 -20.68
CA ARG A 231 -23.98 3.30 -19.92
C ARG A 231 -22.73 2.77 -20.61
N TRP A 232 -21.85 2.17 -19.82
CA TRP A 232 -20.67 1.48 -20.30
C TRP A 232 -20.99 0.00 -20.57
N LEU A 233 -20.69 -0.49 -21.76
CA LEU A 233 -20.59 -1.91 -22.07
C LEU A 233 -19.16 -2.37 -21.77
N ILE A 234 -19.02 -3.44 -20.98
CA ILE A 234 -17.73 -4.05 -20.64
C ILE A 234 -17.71 -5.46 -21.22
N THR A 235 -16.72 -5.75 -22.08
CA THR A 235 -16.41 -7.10 -22.55
C THR A 235 -15.20 -7.64 -21.81
N TYR A 236 -15.35 -8.81 -21.18
CA TYR A 236 -14.27 -9.45 -20.43
C TYR A 236 -14.13 -10.93 -20.78
N GLN A 237 -12.92 -11.46 -20.63
CA GLN A 237 -12.56 -12.84 -20.88
C GLN A 237 -12.33 -13.57 -19.56
N THR A 238 -13.01 -14.69 -19.36
CA THR A 238 -12.84 -15.55 -18.19
C THR A 238 -11.64 -16.48 -18.34
N GLN A 239 -11.29 -17.21 -17.26
CA GLN A 239 -10.21 -18.20 -17.25
C GLN A 239 -10.31 -19.24 -18.37
N ASP A 240 -11.53 -19.61 -18.79
CA ASP A 240 -11.80 -20.57 -19.87
C ASP A 240 -11.74 -19.95 -21.27
N ASN A 241 -11.23 -18.72 -21.40
CA ASN A 241 -11.17 -17.94 -22.63
C ASN A 241 -12.53 -17.60 -23.26
N HIS A 242 -13.62 -17.71 -22.50
CA HIS A 242 -14.94 -17.28 -22.95
C HIS A 242 -15.12 -15.78 -22.74
N LYS A 243 -15.58 -15.08 -23.78
CA LYS A 243 -15.99 -13.68 -23.67
C LYS A 243 -17.37 -13.58 -23.05
N GLN A 244 -17.52 -12.63 -22.14
CA GLN A 244 -18.77 -12.27 -21.47
C GLN A 244 -18.94 -10.75 -21.56
N GLN A 245 -20.17 -10.28 -21.41
CA GLN A 245 -20.51 -8.86 -21.46
C GLN A 245 -21.45 -8.48 -20.32
N CYS A 246 -21.30 -7.24 -19.84
CA CYS A 246 -22.25 -6.61 -18.94
C CYS A 246 -22.28 -5.10 -19.16
N THR A 247 -23.37 -4.46 -18.75
CA THR A 247 -23.50 -2.99 -18.78
C THR A 247 -23.48 -2.40 -17.39
N VAL A 248 -22.88 -1.22 -17.23
CA VAL A 248 -22.82 -0.49 -15.96
C VAL A 248 -23.13 1.00 -16.16
N ASP A 249 -23.67 1.67 -15.16
CA ASP A 249 -24.00 3.10 -15.20
C ASP A 249 -22.76 3.99 -15.00
N TYR A 250 -21.73 3.47 -14.32
CA TYR A 250 -20.46 4.17 -14.10
C TYR A 250 -19.29 3.20 -14.15
N LEU A 251 -18.18 3.62 -14.74
CA LEU A 251 -16.97 2.81 -14.89
C LEU A 251 -15.80 3.41 -14.11
N ILE A 252 -15.15 2.60 -13.27
CA ILE A 252 -14.00 2.97 -12.47
C ILE A 252 -12.80 2.14 -12.93
N ASN A 253 -11.78 2.82 -13.44
CA ASN A 253 -10.49 2.23 -13.75
C ASN A 253 -9.56 2.31 -12.54
N ALA A 254 -9.28 1.17 -11.92
CA ALA A 254 -8.39 0.99 -10.78
C ALA A 254 -7.29 -0.05 -11.07
N CYS A 255 -6.82 -0.13 -12.33
CA CYS A 255 -5.89 -1.14 -12.82
C CYS A 255 -4.42 -0.94 -12.41
N GLY A 256 -4.13 -0.03 -11.46
CA GLY A 256 -2.78 0.26 -11.00
C GLY A 256 -1.89 0.69 -12.17
N TYR A 257 -0.73 0.06 -12.35
CA TYR A 257 0.19 0.40 -13.45
C TYR A 257 -0.38 0.15 -14.86
N ARG A 258 -1.50 -0.57 -14.97
CA ARG A 258 -2.19 -0.87 -16.23
C ARG A 258 -3.38 0.04 -16.51
N SER A 259 -3.61 1.08 -15.71
CA SER A 259 -4.73 2.00 -15.96
C SER A 259 -4.64 2.67 -17.33
N GLY A 260 -3.43 2.87 -17.88
CA GLY A 260 -3.26 3.36 -19.26
C GLY A 260 -3.86 2.44 -20.32
N THR A 261 -3.84 1.12 -20.08
CA THR A 261 -4.44 0.14 -21.01
C THR A 261 -5.96 0.30 -21.09
N ILE A 262 -6.63 0.52 -19.96
CA ILE A 262 -8.08 0.75 -19.94
C ILE A 262 -8.44 2.13 -20.48
N ASP A 263 -7.61 3.13 -20.22
CA ASP A 263 -7.76 4.47 -20.79
C ASP A 263 -7.68 4.46 -22.32
N ASP A 264 -6.77 3.67 -22.89
CA ASP A 264 -6.68 3.48 -24.34
C ASP A 264 -7.93 2.81 -24.91
N LEU A 265 -8.46 1.78 -24.22
CA LEU A 265 -9.72 1.13 -24.59
C LEU A 265 -10.92 2.09 -24.52
N ALA A 266 -10.93 2.99 -23.53
CA ALA A 266 -11.97 3.99 -23.35
C ALA A 266 -11.77 5.25 -24.22
N HIS A 267 -10.67 5.34 -24.97
CA HIS A 267 -10.26 6.51 -25.75
C HIS A 267 -10.09 7.80 -24.91
N ILE A 268 -9.57 7.68 -23.68
CA ILE A 268 -9.35 8.79 -22.75
C ILE A 268 -7.83 8.99 -22.54
N PRO A 269 -7.15 9.79 -23.39
CA PRO A 269 -5.70 9.95 -23.31
C PRO A 269 -5.30 10.62 -21.99
N ARG A 270 -4.12 10.27 -21.48
CA ARG A 270 -3.50 10.97 -20.35
C ARG A 270 -2.04 10.60 -20.18
N GLU A 271 -1.25 11.61 -19.86
CA GLU A 271 0.14 11.47 -19.47
C GLU A 271 0.30 10.87 -18.08
N ARG A 272 1.19 9.88 -17.96
CA ARG A 272 1.59 9.27 -16.69
C ARG A 272 2.95 8.59 -16.79
N MET A 273 3.47 8.18 -15.64
CA MET A 273 4.66 7.37 -15.53
C MET A 273 4.36 6.04 -14.86
N VAL A 274 5.24 5.06 -15.10
CA VAL A 274 5.26 3.79 -14.39
C VAL A 274 6.69 3.53 -13.94
N GLU A 275 6.86 3.13 -12.68
CA GLU A 275 8.14 2.74 -12.12
C GLU A 275 8.12 1.29 -11.62
N PHE A 276 9.01 0.46 -12.16
CA PHE A 276 9.24 -0.91 -11.69
C PHE A 276 10.16 -0.93 -10.47
N LYS A 277 9.75 -1.62 -9.41
CA LYS A 277 10.50 -1.75 -8.15
C LYS A 277 10.43 -3.16 -7.60
N ALA A 278 11.44 -3.49 -6.79
CA ALA A 278 11.49 -4.74 -6.04
C ALA A 278 12.00 -4.55 -4.60
N ALA A 279 11.60 -5.46 -3.74
CA ALA A 279 12.05 -5.62 -2.37
C ALA A 279 12.38 -7.08 -2.12
N TYR A 280 13.33 -7.35 -1.23
CA TYR A 280 13.91 -8.68 -1.09
C TYR A 280 13.57 -9.28 0.26
N VAL A 281 13.13 -10.54 0.25
CA VAL A 281 12.85 -11.29 1.48
C VAL A 281 14.12 -11.98 1.93
N THR A 282 14.55 -11.70 3.14
CA THR A 282 15.67 -12.37 3.80
C THR A 282 15.22 -13.08 5.06
N ARG A 283 16.06 -14.00 5.53
CA ARG A 283 15.92 -14.62 6.84
C ARG A 283 17.21 -14.43 7.63
N TRP A 284 17.09 -13.83 8.80
CA TRP A 284 18.19 -13.63 9.74
C TRP A 284 17.97 -14.54 10.95
N GLU A 285 18.50 -15.77 10.88
CA GLU A 285 18.23 -16.81 11.88
C GLU A 285 18.79 -16.48 13.27
N LYS A 286 19.90 -15.74 13.30
CA LYS A 286 20.56 -15.29 14.53
C LYS A 286 20.09 -13.89 14.97
N CYS A 287 18.87 -13.50 14.57
CA CYS A 287 18.28 -12.24 15.00
C CYS A 287 17.93 -12.33 16.50
N GLU A 288 18.50 -11.44 17.29
CA GLU A 288 18.17 -11.32 18.71
C GLU A 288 17.18 -10.16 18.94
N GLY A 289 16.15 -10.41 19.74
CA GLY A 289 15.13 -9.43 20.12
C GLY A 289 14.06 -9.17 19.06
N HIS A 290 13.05 -8.40 19.45
CA HIS A 290 11.98 -7.93 18.57
C HIS A 290 12.36 -6.58 17.97
N TRP A 291 12.52 -6.54 16.65
CA TRP A 291 12.99 -5.34 15.97
C TRP A 291 11.86 -4.40 15.58
N PRO A 292 12.07 -3.07 15.68
CA PRO A 292 11.27 -2.09 14.96
C PRO A 292 11.65 -2.12 13.48
N GLU A 293 10.91 -1.36 12.67
CA GLU A 293 11.42 -1.03 11.34
C GLU A 293 12.60 -0.07 11.45
N VAL A 294 13.62 -0.25 10.61
CA VAL A 294 14.80 0.63 10.60
C VAL A 294 14.97 1.23 9.22
N ILE A 295 14.96 2.55 9.15
CA ILE A 295 15.21 3.34 7.96
C ILE A 295 16.51 4.09 8.15
N ILE A 296 17.43 3.87 7.22
CA ILE A 296 18.71 4.55 7.17
C ILE A 296 18.69 5.44 5.93
N HIS A 297 18.68 6.75 6.15
CA HIS A 297 18.58 7.69 5.07
C HIS A 297 19.75 7.60 4.09
N GLY A 298 19.46 7.92 2.83
CA GLY A 298 20.43 7.88 1.77
C GLY A 298 19.86 8.42 0.46
N GLU A 299 20.74 8.91 -0.42
CA GLU A 299 20.35 9.57 -1.67
C GLU A 299 19.83 8.53 -2.69
N ARG A 300 18.54 8.64 -3.03
CA ARG A 300 17.85 7.73 -3.96
C ARG A 300 18.57 7.61 -5.29
N GLY A 301 18.72 6.38 -5.79
CA GLY A 301 19.35 6.06 -7.08
C GLY A 301 20.87 6.02 -7.05
N THR A 302 21.50 6.29 -5.90
CA THR A 302 22.96 6.22 -5.71
C THR A 302 23.37 4.91 -5.03
N PRO A 303 24.67 4.56 -4.99
CA PRO A 303 25.16 3.44 -4.19
C PRO A 303 24.90 3.58 -2.68
N LYS A 304 24.60 4.80 -2.21
CA LYS A 304 24.25 5.11 -0.82
C LYS A 304 22.74 5.39 -0.68
N GLY A 305 21.92 4.78 -1.53
CA GLY A 305 20.47 4.91 -1.43
C GLY A 305 19.94 4.44 -0.09
N MET A 306 18.82 5.04 0.35
CA MET A 306 18.13 4.67 1.60
C MET A 306 18.02 3.15 1.75
N ALA A 307 18.35 2.66 2.94
CA ALA A 307 18.15 1.27 3.33
C ALA A 307 16.93 1.17 4.28
N GLN A 308 16.05 0.22 4.02
CA GLN A 308 14.88 -0.06 4.85
C GLN A 308 14.89 -1.52 5.27
N LEU A 309 14.84 -1.74 6.57
CA LEU A 309 14.79 -3.04 7.23
C LEU A 309 13.42 -3.23 7.88
N THR A 310 12.57 -4.01 7.22
CA THR A 310 11.21 -4.27 7.69
C THR A 310 11.14 -5.66 8.32
N PRO A 311 10.99 -5.80 9.64
CA PRO A 311 10.92 -7.11 10.29
C PRO A 311 9.55 -7.78 10.14
N TYR A 312 9.60 -9.11 10.09
CA TYR A 312 8.47 -10.04 10.16
C TYR A 312 8.78 -11.15 11.18
N PRO A 313 7.77 -11.88 11.67
CA PRO A 313 7.96 -13.02 12.55
C PRO A 313 8.94 -14.07 12.02
N ASN A 314 9.50 -14.87 12.92
CA ASN A 314 10.40 -16.00 12.61
C ASN A 314 11.70 -15.60 11.90
N GLY A 315 12.20 -14.40 12.19
CA GLY A 315 13.48 -13.88 11.68
C GLY A 315 13.43 -13.45 10.21
N TYR A 316 12.24 -13.28 9.62
CA TYR A 316 12.11 -12.77 8.26
C TYR A 316 12.24 -11.25 8.22
N PHE A 317 12.85 -10.73 7.16
CA PHE A 317 12.92 -9.30 6.89
C PHE A 317 12.61 -9.03 5.43
N GLN A 318 11.96 -7.90 5.14
CA GLN A 318 11.90 -7.31 3.81
C GLN A 318 12.90 -6.16 3.73
N LEU A 319 13.69 -6.16 2.67
CA LEU A 319 14.73 -5.19 2.42
C LEU A 319 14.35 -4.30 1.25
N HIS A 320 14.45 -2.98 1.46
CA HIS A 320 14.63 -2.05 0.36
C HIS A 320 16.03 -1.43 0.43
N GLY A 321 16.65 -1.29 -0.72
CA GLY A 321 17.84 -0.49 -0.93
C GLY A 321 17.57 0.38 -2.12
N MET A 322 17.40 1.69 -1.93
CA MET A 322 17.02 2.65 -2.98
C MET A 322 18.17 2.94 -3.95
N THR A 323 18.89 1.90 -4.36
CA THR A 323 19.99 1.85 -5.32
C THR A 323 19.51 1.18 -6.63
N LYS A 324 20.26 1.34 -7.73
CA LYS A 324 19.90 0.76 -9.05
C LYS A 324 20.11 -0.76 -9.16
N ASP A 325 20.84 -1.35 -8.22
CA ASP A 325 21.19 -2.76 -8.19
C ASP A 325 20.36 -3.56 -7.16
N ILE A 326 19.56 -2.88 -6.34
CA ILE A 326 18.66 -3.48 -5.35
C ILE A 326 17.21 -3.16 -5.73
N THR A 327 16.62 -2.07 -5.23
CA THR A 327 15.18 -1.79 -5.38
C THR A 327 14.81 -1.12 -6.70
N LEU A 328 15.70 -0.25 -7.21
CA LEU A 328 15.48 0.45 -8.46
C LEU A 328 16.10 -0.34 -9.61
N PHE A 329 15.69 0.01 -10.82
CA PHE A 329 16.17 -0.60 -12.05
C PHE A 329 16.54 0.48 -13.06
N GLU A 330 17.63 0.25 -13.78
CA GLU A 330 17.93 1.05 -14.96
C GLU A 330 16.80 0.85 -15.99
N ASN A 331 16.32 1.96 -16.57
CA ASN A 331 15.12 1.99 -17.43
C ASN A 331 13.83 1.51 -16.74
N GLY A 332 13.81 1.41 -15.40
CA GLY A 332 12.64 1.00 -14.63
C GLY A 332 11.55 2.07 -14.54
N LEU A 333 11.88 3.34 -14.79
CA LEU A 333 10.95 4.47 -14.85
C LEU A 333 10.69 4.85 -16.31
N VAL A 334 9.44 4.76 -16.75
CA VAL A 334 8.99 5.04 -18.11
C VAL A 334 7.79 5.98 -18.10
N THR A 335 7.63 6.76 -19.17
CA THR A 335 6.50 7.69 -19.37
C THR A 335 5.65 7.20 -20.53
N SER A 336 4.36 7.52 -20.52
CA SER A 336 3.45 7.37 -21.66
C SER A 336 3.90 8.27 -22.83
N ASP A 337 3.42 7.99 -24.03
CA ASP A 337 3.69 8.79 -25.22
C ASP A 337 2.38 9.26 -25.89
N HIS A 338 2.48 9.98 -27.01
CA HIS A 338 1.32 10.51 -27.72
C HIS A 338 0.41 9.43 -28.33
N SER A 339 0.89 8.19 -28.47
CA SER A 339 0.17 7.08 -29.08
C SER A 339 -0.58 6.21 -28.07
N SER A 340 -0.22 6.28 -26.79
CA SER A 340 -0.83 5.44 -25.75
C SER A 340 -0.72 6.08 -24.37
N ALA A 341 -1.82 6.01 -23.62
CA ALA A 341 -1.88 6.32 -22.21
C ALA A 341 -1.04 5.36 -21.34
N GLN A 342 -0.67 4.18 -21.85
CA GLN A 342 0.08 3.15 -21.11
C GLN A 342 1.60 3.32 -21.30
N PRO A 343 2.36 3.66 -20.24
CA PRO A 343 3.81 3.67 -20.33
C PRO A 343 4.35 2.27 -20.66
N LYS A 344 5.26 2.20 -21.63
CA LYS A 344 5.80 0.95 -22.16
C LYS A 344 7.03 0.49 -21.39
N LEU A 345 6.84 -0.42 -20.44
CA LEU A 345 7.95 -1.14 -19.81
C LEU A 345 8.68 -2.04 -20.84
N SER A 346 9.98 -2.26 -20.62
CA SER A 346 10.77 -3.20 -21.42
C SER A 346 10.23 -4.63 -21.29
N ASP A 347 10.51 -5.48 -22.28
CA ASP A 347 9.99 -6.85 -22.27
C ASP A 347 10.57 -7.67 -21.11
N THR A 348 11.80 -7.38 -20.67
CA THR A 348 12.39 -7.95 -19.45
C THR A 348 11.55 -7.67 -18.21
N PHE A 349 11.00 -6.47 -18.04
CA PHE A 349 10.12 -6.17 -16.91
C PHE A 349 8.74 -6.79 -17.07
N LYS A 350 8.20 -6.86 -18.30
CA LYS A 350 6.94 -7.57 -18.56
C LYS A 350 7.05 -9.06 -18.25
N GLU A 351 8.18 -9.69 -18.59
CA GLU A 351 8.45 -11.08 -18.24
C GLU A 351 8.49 -11.25 -16.72
N LYS A 352 9.21 -10.38 -15.99
CA LYS A 352 9.21 -10.39 -14.52
C LYS A 352 7.82 -10.20 -13.91
N LEU A 353 6.98 -9.35 -14.49
CA LEU A 353 5.60 -9.10 -14.02
C LEU A 353 4.67 -10.31 -14.25
N ASN A 354 4.88 -11.06 -15.32
CA ASN A 354 3.97 -12.14 -15.74
C ASN A 354 4.51 -13.55 -15.44
N ARG A 355 5.79 -13.70 -15.14
CA ARG A 355 6.50 -14.97 -14.92
C ARG A 355 7.34 -14.92 -13.65
N GLN A 356 7.88 -16.07 -13.27
CA GLN A 356 8.83 -16.14 -12.17
C GLN A 356 10.18 -15.52 -12.58
N TRP A 357 10.86 -14.91 -11.60
CA TRP A 357 12.20 -14.37 -11.81
C TRP A 357 13.23 -15.51 -11.92
N PRO A 358 14.31 -15.31 -12.68
CA PRO A 358 15.46 -16.21 -12.63
C PRO A 358 16.00 -16.32 -11.19
N GLU A 359 16.24 -17.54 -10.72
CA GLU A 359 16.70 -17.79 -9.35
C GLU A 359 18.04 -17.09 -9.06
N GLU A 360 18.97 -17.10 -10.01
CA GLU A 360 20.26 -16.41 -9.91
C GLU A 360 20.10 -14.90 -9.66
N GLU A 361 19.16 -14.23 -10.36
CA GLU A 361 18.90 -12.80 -10.17
C GLU A 361 18.28 -12.52 -8.79
N VAL A 362 17.43 -13.42 -8.29
CA VAL A 362 16.87 -13.33 -6.94
C VAL A 362 17.98 -13.41 -5.90
N ILE A 363 18.88 -14.39 -6.01
CA ILE A 363 20.00 -14.58 -5.09
C ILE A 363 20.91 -13.36 -5.14
N GLU A 364 21.39 -12.97 -6.33
CA GLU A 364 22.35 -11.88 -6.51
C GLU A 364 21.84 -10.57 -5.90
N ARG A 365 20.59 -10.18 -6.22
CA ARG A 365 20.04 -8.91 -5.71
C ARG A 365 19.72 -8.96 -4.22
N THR A 366 19.32 -10.12 -3.70
CA THR A 366 19.09 -10.30 -2.26
C THR A 366 20.40 -10.19 -1.48
N GLU A 367 21.48 -10.79 -1.98
CA GLU A 367 22.82 -10.67 -1.38
C GLU A 367 23.34 -9.23 -1.40
N LYS A 368 23.09 -8.49 -2.49
CA LYS A 368 23.38 -7.05 -2.54
C LYS A 368 22.58 -6.27 -1.50
N ALA A 369 21.30 -6.58 -1.31
CA ALA A 369 20.48 -5.96 -0.26
C ALA A 369 21.01 -6.26 1.14
N ILE A 370 21.42 -7.52 1.42
CA ILE A 370 22.03 -7.91 2.69
C ILE A 370 23.33 -7.13 2.92
N LYS A 371 24.21 -7.07 1.92
CA LYS A 371 25.47 -6.32 1.99
C LYS A 371 25.23 -4.83 2.24
N HIS A 372 24.24 -4.25 1.58
CA HIS A 372 23.85 -2.85 1.74
C HIS A 372 23.31 -2.54 3.14
N VAL A 373 22.67 -3.49 3.81
CA VAL A 373 22.27 -3.31 5.22
C VAL A 373 23.46 -3.53 6.16
N ALA A 374 24.27 -4.55 5.87
CA ALA A 374 25.37 -4.97 6.73
C ALA A 374 26.43 -3.89 6.95
N GLN A 375 26.53 -2.90 6.05
CA GLN A 375 27.39 -1.74 6.25
C GLN A 375 27.05 -0.93 7.51
N TYR A 376 25.79 -0.99 7.97
CA TYR A 376 25.27 -0.29 9.14
C TYR A 376 24.97 -1.22 10.33
N VAL A 377 24.64 -2.49 10.04
CA VAL A 377 24.30 -3.54 11.01
C VAL A 377 25.15 -4.76 10.70
N ASP A 378 26.38 -4.83 11.22
CA ASP A 378 27.38 -5.84 10.78
C ASP A 378 26.89 -7.29 10.96
N THR A 379 26.15 -7.55 12.02
CA THR A 379 25.60 -8.88 12.32
C THR A 379 24.60 -9.36 11.26
N PHE A 380 23.99 -8.44 10.50
CA PHE A 380 23.06 -8.74 9.41
C PHE A 380 23.73 -9.41 8.20
N LYS A 381 25.07 -9.39 8.09
CA LYS A 381 25.81 -10.14 7.06
C LYS A 381 25.56 -11.65 7.09
N SER A 382 25.04 -12.16 8.20
CA SER A 382 24.66 -13.56 8.38
C SER A 382 23.25 -13.89 7.89
N ALA A 383 22.47 -12.91 7.44
CA ALA A 383 21.17 -13.14 6.82
C ALA A 383 21.34 -13.88 5.48
N VAL A 384 20.31 -14.64 5.10
CA VAL A 384 20.27 -15.42 3.86
C VAL A 384 19.01 -15.08 3.06
N VAL A 385 18.95 -15.56 1.82
CA VAL A 385 17.75 -15.44 0.98
C VAL A 385 16.57 -16.12 1.68
N GLY A 386 15.49 -15.38 1.93
CA GLY A 386 14.32 -15.82 2.68
C GLY A 386 13.12 -16.18 1.79
N GLY A 387 13.16 -15.79 0.52
CA GLY A 387 12.10 -16.10 -0.44
C GLY A 387 12.25 -15.29 -1.71
N LYS A 388 11.25 -15.44 -2.60
CA LYS A 388 11.18 -14.65 -3.83
C LYS A 388 10.99 -13.15 -3.52
N PRO A 389 11.39 -12.25 -4.42
CA PRO A 389 11.20 -10.82 -4.23
C PRO A 389 9.72 -10.44 -4.20
N LEU A 390 9.40 -9.37 -3.48
CA LEU A 390 8.15 -8.65 -3.67
C LEU A 390 8.43 -7.56 -4.71
N PHE A 391 7.74 -7.59 -5.83
CA PHE A 391 8.00 -6.65 -6.92
C PHE A 391 6.71 -6.21 -7.58
N GLY A 392 6.80 -5.14 -8.36
CA GLY A 392 5.71 -4.70 -9.19
C GLY A 392 6.02 -3.36 -9.84
N ALA A 393 5.06 -2.92 -10.64
CA ALA A 393 5.09 -1.61 -11.25
C ALA A 393 4.13 -0.69 -10.49
N GLN A 394 4.63 0.50 -10.16
CA GLN A 394 3.88 1.55 -9.50
C GLN A 394 3.51 2.60 -10.54
N GLN A 395 2.22 2.91 -10.64
CA GLN A 395 1.79 4.05 -11.45
C GLN A 395 2.07 5.35 -10.72
N ILE A 396 2.46 6.38 -11.47
CA ILE A 396 2.62 7.74 -11.00
C ILE A 396 1.84 8.66 -11.96
N PRO A 397 0.80 9.37 -11.48
CA PRO A 397 0.03 10.25 -12.35
C PRO A 397 0.83 11.49 -12.75
N GLY A 398 0.64 11.97 -13.99
CA GLY A 398 1.31 13.16 -14.51
C GLY A 398 2.82 12.95 -14.73
N ALA A 399 3.58 14.05 -14.59
CA ALA A 399 5.01 14.10 -14.90
C ALA A 399 5.93 14.25 -13.66
N ASP A 400 5.36 14.36 -12.45
CA ASP A 400 6.13 14.52 -11.21
C ASP A 400 6.32 13.18 -10.48
N ALA A 401 7.54 12.63 -10.56
CA ALA A 401 7.90 11.36 -9.92
C ALA A 401 8.01 11.46 -8.39
N THR A 402 7.93 12.66 -7.81
CA THR A 402 8.02 12.90 -6.36
C THR A 402 6.67 12.83 -5.66
N LEU A 403 5.56 12.87 -6.40
CA LEU A 403 4.20 12.85 -5.85
C LEU A 403 3.94 11.60 -5.00
N ARG A 404 3.41 11.78 -3.78
CA ARG A 404 3.09 10.67 -2.84
C ARG A 404 1.64 10.64 -2.36
N ALA A 405 0.85 11.70 -2.58
CA ALA A 405 -0.54 11.80 -2.16
C ALA A 405 -1.45 12.15 -3.35
N ALA A 406 -1.65 11.19 -4.26
CA ALA A 406 -2.57 11.32 -5.39
C ALA A 406 -3.56 10.18 -5.35
N ASP A 407 -4.83 10.48 -5.61
CA ASP A 407 -5.93 9.58 -5.24
C ASP A 407 -6.78 9.19 -6.45
N ILE A 408 -7.41 10.18 -7.10
CA ILE A 408 -8.42 9.94 -8.12
C ILE A 408 -8.55 11.10 -9.11
N SER A 409 -9.10 10.81 -10.29
CA SER A 409 -9.54 11.81 -11.26
C SER A 409 -10.81 11.37 -11.98
N PHE A 410 -11.62 12.34 -12.39
CA PHE A 410 -12.87 12.13 -13.12
C PHE A 410 -12.69 12.65 -14.55
N SER A 411 -13.21 11.93 -15.54
CA SER A 411 -13.02 12.30 -16.96
C SER A 411 -14.11 11.73 -17.83
N GLY A 412 -14.49 12.47 -18.88
CA GLY A 412 -15.48 12.01 -19.86
C GLY A 412 -16.85 11.68 -19.23
N ASP A 413 -17.52 10.70 -19.84
CA ASP A 413 -18.87 10.31 -19.46
C ASP A 413 -18.83 9.17 -18.44
N ASN A 414 -19.24 9.47 -17.21
CA ASN A 414 -19.41 8.50 -16.12
C ASN A 414 -18.20 7.57 -15.92
N TYR A 415 -17.00 8.16 -15.95
CA TYR A 415 -15.74 7.44 -15.83
C TYR A 415 -14.80 8.09 -14.81
N ALA A 416 -14.20 7.25 -13.97
CA ALA A 416 -13.17 7.66 -13.01
C ALA A 416 -11.90 6.80 -13.15
N ARG A 417 -10.78 7.40 -12.76
CA ARG A 417 -9.48 6.73 -12.63
C ARG A 417 -9.00 6.84 -11.20
N SER A 418 -8.80 5.71 -10.54
CA SER A 418 -8.14 5.63 -9.25
C SER A 418 -6.66 5.30 -9.47
N GLU A 419 -5.80 6.25 -9.15
CA GLU A 419 -4.36 6.20 -9.44
C GLU A 419 -3.56 6.40 -8.15
N ILE A 420 -3.92 5.66 -7.11
CA ILE A 420 -3.33 5.82 -5.78
C ILE A 420 -1.82 5.51 -5.78
N VAL A 421 -1.04 6.38 -5.15
CA VAL A 421 0.41 6.16 -4.97
C VAL A 421 0.69 5.37 -3.69
N LYS A 422 -0.12 5.56 -2.66
CA LYS A 422 -0.02 4.89 -1.35
C LYS A 422 -1.29 4.13 -1.04
N ALA A 423 -1.14 2.98 -0.37
CA ALA A 423 -2.28 2.15 0.02
C ALA A 423 -3.23 2.87 0.96
N SER A 424 -2.70 3.77 1.80
CA SER A 424 -3.47 4.58 2.74
C SER A 424 -4.48 5.51 2.06
N SER A 425 -4.22 5.90 0.82
CA SER A 425 -5.07 6.81 0.04
C SER A 425 -6.31 6.16 -0.57
N ALA A 426 -6.45 4.82 -0.44
CA ALA A 426 -7.56 4.08 -1.05
C ALA A 426 -8.94 4.48 -0.51
N LEU A 427 -9.03 4.85 0.78
CA LEU A 427 -10.28 5.29 1.39
C LEU A 427 -10.68 6.69 0.91
N SER A 428 -9.73 7.62 0.82
CA SER A 428 -9.97 8.96 0.26
C SER A 428 -10.42 8.89 -1.21
N ALA A 429 -9.83 7.99 -2.00
CA ALA A 429 -10.29 7.73 -3.37
C ALA A 429 -11.73 7.20 -3.41
N ALA A 430 -12.10 6.31 -2.47
CA ALA A 430 -13.45 5.79 -2.37
C ALA A 430 -14.47 6.87 -1.98
N ASP A 431 -14.14 7.72 -1.01
CA ASP A 431 -15.00 8.85 -0.59
C ASP A 431 -15.20 9.85 -1.75
N ALA A 432 -14.15 10.12 -2.53
CA ALA A 432 -14.24 10.97 -3.70
C ALA A 432 -15.14 10.39 -4.81
N ILE A 433 -15.13 9.06 -5.04
CA ILE A 433 -16.11 8.40 -5.93
C ILE A 433 -17.53 8.62 -5.42
N VAL A 434 -17.79 8.42 -4.12
CA VAL A 434 -19.13 8.60 -3.55
C VAL A 434 -19.64 10.02 -3.78
N SER A 435 -18.78 11.02 -3.57
CA SER A 435 -19.09 12.43 -3.84
C SER A 435 -19.43 12.68 -5.31
N GLU A 436 -18.66 12.12 -6.24
CA GLU A 436 -18.91 12.23 -7.67
C GLU A 436 -20.22 11.59 -8.10
N LEU A 437 -20.49 10.34 -7.65
CA LEU A 437 -21.73 9.63 -7.97
C LEU A 437 -22.95 10.37 -7.42
N THR A 438 -22.82 10.99 -6.24
CA THR A 438 -23.87 11.84 -5.64
C THR A 438 -24.08 13.10 -6.49
N THR A 439 -23.00 13.78 -6.89
CA THR A 439 -23.04 15.01 -7.71
C THR A 439 -23.70 14.76 -9.06
N LYS A 440 -23.46 13.59 -9.66
CA LYS A 440 -24.10 13.15 -10.91
C LYS A 440 -25.53 12.63 -10.74
N GLY A 441 -26.05 12.54 -9.52
CA GLY A 441 -27.37 12.00 -9.23
C GLY A 441 -27.50 10.50 -9.53
N ILE A 442 -26.37 9.77 -9.61
CA ILE A 442 -26.34 8.32 -9.81
C ILE A 442 -26.71 7.60 -8.52
N ILE A 443 -26.36 8.20 -7.37
CA ILE A 443 -26.80 7.75 -6.05
C ILE A 443 -27.42 8.93 -5.31
N THR A 444 -28.28 8.63 -4.34
CA THR A 444 -28.80 9.65 -3.42
C THR A 444 -27.72 10.12 -2.47
N SER A 445 -27.75 11.41 -2.11
CA SER A 445 -26.82 11.97 -1.13
C SER A 445 -26.85 11.16 0.17
N HIS A 446 -25.68 10.68 0.57
CA HIS A 446 -25.43 9.98 1.83
C HIS A 446 -24.51 10.85 2.69
N ASP A 447 -25.02 12.00 3.14
CA ASP A 447 -24.42 12.74 4.26
C ASP A 447 -25.32 12.61 5.48
N ASP A 448 -25.15 11.51 6.21
CA ASP A 448 -25.92 11.16 7.41
C ASP A 448 -25.12 11.39 8.70
N GLY A 449 -23.91 11.96 8.59
CA GLY A 449 -22.99 12.09 9.72
C GLY A 449 -22.41 10.76 10.23
N SER A 450 -22.47 9.68 9.43
CA SER A 450 -21.92 8.39 9.79
C SER A 450 -20.42 8.44 10.07
N THR A 451 -20.01 7.78 11.16
CA THR A 451 -18.61 7.58 11.50
C THR A 451 -17.93 6.64 10.52
N ARG A 452 -16.59 6.73 10.40
CA ARG A 452 -15.80 5.86 9.53
C ARG A 452 -16.11 4.37 9.74
N GLU A 453 -16.42 3.96 10.97
CA GLU A 453 -16.77 2.57 11.27
C GLU A 453 -18.15 2.16 10.76
N GLN A 454 -19.12 3.07 10.76
CA GLN A 454 -20.44 2.80 10.19
C GLN A 454 -20.38 2.66 8.66
N LEU A 455 -19.46 3.40 8.02
CA LEU A 455 -19.27 3.37 6.57
C LEU A 455 -18.67 2.05 6.04
N PHE A 456 -18.12 1.20 6.92
CA PHE A 456 -17.43 -0.06 6.60
C PHE A 456 -17.83 -1.17 7.59
N SER A 457 -19.12 -1.26 7.89
CA SER A 457 -19.64 -2.11 8.96
C SER A 457 -19.27 -3.59 8.80
N THR A 458 -19.39 -4.13 7.58
CA THR A 458 -19.08 -5.53 7.24
C THR A 458 -17.60 -5.81 7.45
N THR A 459 -16.74 -4.90 7.02
CA THR A 459 -15.28 -5.00 7.19
C THR A 459 -14.90 -5.09 8.66
N LEU A 460 -15.59 -4.32 9.51
CA LEU A 460 -15.29 -4.24 10.93
C LEU A 460 -15.89 -5.35 11.79
N GLN A 461 -16.84 -6.12 11.25
CA GLN A 461 -17.41 -7.29 11.91
C GLN A 461 -16.58 -8.57 11.69
N LEU A 462 -15.60 -8.53 10.77
CA LEU A 462 -14.73 -9.68 10.51
C LEU A 462 -13.89 -10.04 11.73
N ASP A 463 -13.80 -11.35 11.99
CA ASP A 463 -12.96 -11.89 13.06
C ASP A 463 -11.47 -11.82 12.70
N LYS A 464 -10.64 -11.50 13.71
CA LYS A 464 -9.19 -11.39 13.55
C LYS A 464 -8.54 -12.70 13.11
N GLN A 465 -8.99 -13.84 13.65
CA GLN A 465 -8.42 -15.16 13.33
C GLN A 465 -8.79 -15.57 11.91
N ASP A 466 -10.00 -15.29 11.46
CA ASP A 466 -10.40 -15.56 10.06
C ASP A 466 -9.57 -14.74 9.06
N ILE A 467 -9.34 -13.46 9.35
CA ILE A 467 -8.45 -12.60 8.56
C ILE A 467 -7.04 -13.18 8.52
N LEU A 468 -6.48 -13.55 9.68
CA LEU A 468 -5.11 -14.08 9.77
C LEU A 468 -4.98 -15.40 9.02
N ALA A 469 -5.88 -16.35 9.25
CA ALA A 469 -5.88 -17.65 8.59
C ALA A 469 -6.02 -17.51 7.07
N LYS A 470 -6.85 -16.57 6.59
CA LYS A 470 -6.96 -16.27 5.16
C LYS A 470 -5.69 -15.59 4.63
N ALA A 471 -5.08 -14.67 5.39
CA ALA A 471 -3.87 -13.97 4.99
C ALA A 471 -2.67 -14.91 4.84
N GLU A 472 -2.48 -15.85 5.77
CA GLU A 472 -1.45 -16.89 5.68
C GLU A 472 -1.64 -17.79 4.45
N LYS A 473 -2.90 -18.20 4.18
CA LYS A 473 -3.24 -18.94 2.95
C LYS A 473 -2.89 -18.14 1.70
N ILE A 474 -3.19 -16.84 1.65
CA ILE A 474 -2.86 -15.97 0.52
C ILE A 474 -1.33 -15.85 0.37
N ALA A 475 -0.58 -15.67 1.46
CA ALA A 475 0.88 -15.58 1.42
C ALA A 475 1.50 -16.86 0.81
N VAL A 476 1.09 -18.03 1.31
CA VAL A 476 1.57 -19.33 0.80
C VAL A 476 1.14 -19.57 -0.64
N GLN A 477 -0.12 -19.27 -0.99
CA GLN A 477 -0.62 -19.38 -2.37
C GLN A 477 0.17 -18.51 -3.34
N ARG A 478 0.61 -17.34 -2.88
CA ARG A 478 1.47 -16.43 -3.65
C ARG A 478 2.94 -16.80 -3.57
N GLY A 479 3.34 -17.90 -2.92
CA GLY A 479 4.73 -18.36 -2.84
C GLY A 479 5.60 -17.56 -1.88
N PHE A 480 5.01 -16.96 -0.84
CA PHE A 480 5.71 -16.28 0.25
C PHE A 480 5.60 -17.08 1.55
N PRO A 481 6.55 -16.94 2.49
CA PRO A 481 6.42 -17.50 3.83
C PRO A 481 5.17 -16.96 4.54
N ALA A 482 4.45 -17.83 5.25
CA ALA A 482 3.28 -17.45 6.04
C ALA A 482 3.61 -16.34 7.07
N SER A 483 4.85 -16.31 7.57
CA SER A 483 5.35 -15.28 8.48
C SER A 483 5.10 -13.85 7.98
N LEU A 484 5.11 -13.59 6.67
CA LEU A 484 4.86 -12.23 6.14
C LEU A 484 3.41 -11.77 6.32
N ALA A 485 2.49 -12.70 6.57
CA ALA A 485 1.09 -12.43 6.90
C ALA A 485 0.83 -12.35 8.41
N GLN A 486 1.77 -12.80 9.24
CA GLN A 486 1.63 -12.82 10.70
C GLN A 486 1.88 -11.44 11.32
N PRO A 487 1.19 -11.08 12.41
CA PRO A 487 1.41 -9.81 13.09
C PRO A 487 2.77 -9.80 13.78
N ILE A 488 3.37 -8.62 13.85
CA ILE A 488 4.49 -8.30 14.75
C ILE A 488 4.11 -7.06 15.54
N GLY A 489 4.48 -7.05 16.83
CA GLY A 489 4.07 -6.03 17.77
C GLY A 489 2.71 -6.29 18.41
#